data_AF-A0A2W6A5M6-F1
#
_entry.id   AF-A0A2W6A5M6-F1
#
_cell.length_a   1.000
_cell.length_b   1.000
_cell.length_c   1.000
_cell.angle_alpha   90.00
_cell.angle_beta   90.00
_cell.angle_gamma   90.00
#
_symmetry.space_group_name_H-M   'P 1'
#
loop_
_entity.id
_entity.type
_entity.pdbx_description
1 polymer ?
#
loop_
_entity_poly.entity_id
_entity_poly.type
_entity_poly.pdbx_seq_one_letter_code
_entity_poly.pdbx_strand_id
1 'polypeptide(L)' 'MRENHARRLDHRTLEAIRATVVRQVQKDQSPEAIAQVFGQNRSTVYGWLARYRRGGFGALKAKSLFGRPPKLDGRALK' A
#
# COMPACT_ATOMS: atom_id res chain seq x y z
N MET A 1 -16.09 -12.00 -8.41
CA MET A 1 -14.93 -11.09 -8.21
C MET A 1 -15.35 -10.10 -7.11
N ARG A 2 -14.59 -9.90 -6.03
CA ARG A 2 -15.03 -9.03 -4.90
C ARG A 2 -14.99 -7.55 -5.30
N GLU A 3 -16.11 -6.84 -5.12
CA GLU A 3 -16.33 -5.47 -5.62
C GLU A 3 -15.44 -4.42 -4.93
N ASN A 4 -15.09 -4.63 -3.65
CA ASN A 4 -14.29 -3.70 -2.85
C ASN A 4 -12.78 -3.94 -2.95
N HIS A 5 -12.30 -4.31 -4.14
CA HIS A 5 -10.88 -4.61 -4.30
C HIS A 5 -10.06 -3.32 -4.30
N ALA A 6 -9.23 -3.14 -3.27
CA ALA A 6 -8.28 -2.04 -3.17
C ALA A 6 -7.29 -1.93 -4.37
N ARG A 7 -7.25 -2.95 -5.25
CA ARG A 7 -6.47 -2.97 -6.50
C ARG A 7 -7.06 -2.05 -7.59
N ARG A 8 -8.33 -1.65 -7.49
CA ARG A 8 -8.97 -0.67 -8.38
C ARG A 8 -8.82 0.77 -7.89
N LEU A 9 -8.35 0.98 -6.66
CA LEU A 9 -8.15 2.32 -6.11
C LEU A 9 -6.86 2.93 -6.66
N ASP A 10 -6.87 4.25 -6.89
CA ASP A 10 -5.69 5.00 -7.25
C ASP A 10 -4.57 4.78 -6.20
N HIS A 11 -3.33 4.76 -6.66
CA HIS A 11 -2.15 4.54 -5.80
C HIS A 11 -2.08 5.57 -4.66
N ARG A 12 -2.49 6.82 -4.93
CA ARG A 12 -2.58 7.87 -3.90
C ARG A 12 -3.63 7.56 -2.84
N THR A 13 -4.80 7.06 -3.26
CA THR A 13 -5.86 6.66 -2.33
C THR A 13 -5.43 5.51 -1.44
N LEU A 14 -4.69 4.54 -1.98
CA LEU A 14 -4.11 3.45 -1.19
C LEU A 14 -3.09 3.93 -0.15
N GLU A 15 -2.24 4.88 -0.51
CA GLU A 15 -1.29 5.49 0.43
C GLU A 15 -2.00 6.23 1.56
N ALA A 16 -3.03 7.00 1.22
CA ALA A 16 -3.84 7.71 2.21
C ALA A 16 -4.52 6.75 3.19
N ILE A 17 -5.10 5.64 2.71
CA ILE A 17 -5.68 4.59 3.55
C ILE A 17 -4.62 4.00 4.48
N ARG A 18 -3.44 3.62 3.96
CA ARG A 18 -2.34 3.08 4.77
C ARG A 18 -1.94 4.03 5.90
N ALA A 19 -1.76 5.30 5.58
CA ALA A 19 -1.38 6.31 6.56
C ALA A 19 -2.48 6.52 7.62
N THR A 20 -3.75 6.51 7.21
CA THR A 20 -4.90 6.60 8.13
C THR A 20 -4.96 5.41 9.06
N VAL A 21 -4.78 4.18 8.55
CA VAL A 21 -4.76 2.97 9.37
C VAL A 21 -3.66 3.05 10.44
N VAL A 22 -2.43 3.44 10.07
CA VAL A 22 -1.34 3.57 11.04
C VAL A 22 -1.64 4.63 12.10
N ARG A 23 -2.20 5.78 11.71
CA ARG A 23 -2.61 6.83 12.67
C ARG A 23 -3.68 6.34 13.63
N GLN A 24 -4.65 5.54 13.17
CA GLN A 24 -5.70 5.01 14.04
C GLN A 24 -5.16 3.97 15.02
N VAL A 25 -4.23 3.12 14.59
CA VAL A 25 -3.54 2.19 15.51
C VAL A 25 -2.71 2.93 16.56
N GLN A 26 -2.12 4.07 16.21
CA GLN A 26 -1.43 4.94 17.18
C GLN A 26 -2.37 5.61 18.19
N LYS A 27 -3.67 5.68 17.89
CA LYS A 27 -4.73 6.17 18.79
C LYS A 27 -5.40 5.01 19.54
N ASP A 28 -4.68 3.91 19.73
CA ASP A 28 -5.13 2.71 20.45
C ASP A 28 -6.32 1.96 19.83
N GLN A 29 -6.60 2.17 18.54
CA GLN A 29 -7.61 1.35 17.86
C GLN A 29 -7.06 -0.03 17.46
N SER A 30 -7.90 -1.05 17.65
CA SER A 30 -7.57 -2.42 17.24
C SER A 30 -7.38 -2.52 15.72
N PRO A 31 -6.25 -3.09 15.25
CA PRO A 31 -5.99 -3.33 13.83
C PRO A 31 -7.06 -4.20 13.16
N GLU A 32 -7.74 -5.06 13.91
CA GLU A 32 -8.79 -5.94 13.38
C GLU A 32 -10.08 -5.18 13.07
N ALA A 33 -10.48 -4.27 13.97
CA ALA A 33 -11.65 -3.40 13.75
C ALA A 33 -11.42 -2.49 12.54
N ILE A 34 -10.22 -1.91 12.43
CA ILE A 34 -9.83 -1.09 11.28
C ILE A 34 -9.86 -1.91 9.98
N ALA A 35 -9.39 -3.17 10.01
CA ALA A 35 -9.43 -4.03 8.84
C ALA A 35 -10.87 -4.25 8.34
N GLN A 36 -11.83 -4.44 9.25
CA GLN A 36 -13.25 -4.57 8.90
C GLN A 36 -13.82 -3.28 8.30
N VAL A 37 -13.53 -2.12 8.91
CA VAL A 37 -14.01 -0.80 8.43
C VAL A 37 -13.53 -0.51 7.01
N PHE A 38 -12.26 -0.79 6.71
CA PHE A 38 -11.69 -0.55 5.38
C PHE A 38 -11.87 -1.72 4.40
N GLY A 39 -12.58 -2.78 4.80
CA GLY A 39 -12.79 -3.99 3.99
C GLY A 39 -11.48 -4.69 3.59
N GLN A 40 -10.42 -4.55 4.40
CA GLN A 40 -9.11 -5.17 4.16
C GLN A 40 -8.95 -6.44 4.99
N ASN A 41 -8.08 -7.34 4.53
CA ASN A 41 -7.69 -8.49 5.35
C ASN A 41 -6.78 -8.02 6.50
N ARG A 42 -6.93 -8.62 7.68
CA ARG A 42 -6.05 -8.41 8.85
C ARG A 42 -4.57 -8.54 8.50
N SER A 43 -4.21 -9.53 7.68
CA SER A 43 -2.82 -9.74 7.21
C SER A 43 -2.25 -8.53 6.46
N THR A 44 -3.07 -7.86 5.64
CA THR A 44 -2.68 -6.64 4.92
C THR A 44 -2.38 -5.50 5.89
N VAL A 45 -3.24 -5.31 6.90
CA VAL A 45 -3.07 -4.27 7.93
C VAL A 45 -1.79 -4.52 8.74
N TYR A 46 -1.57 -5.75 9.21
CA TYR A 46 -0.33 -6.11 9.90
C TYR A 46 0.91 -5.94 9.02
N GLY A 47 0.80 -6.24 7.72
CA GLY A 47 1.85 -5.97 6.75
C GLY A 47 2.19 -4.48 6.62
N TRP A 48 1.20 -3.59 6.71
CA TRP A 48 1.43 -2.13 6.71
C TRP A 48 2.10 -1.67 8.01
N LEU A 49 1.64 -2.16 9.17
CA LEU A 49 2.28 -1.85 10.46
C LEU A 49 3.74 -2.32 10.48
N ALA A 50 4.03 -3.50 9.95
CA ALA A 50 5.39 -4.02 9.86
C ALA A 50 6.29 -3.19 8.91
N ARG A 51 5.72 -2.57 7.87
CA ARG A 51 6.47 -1.62 7.02
C ARG A 51 6.70 -0.29 7.72
N TYR A 52 5.69 0.21 8.42
CA TYR A 52 5.79 1.42 9.22
C TYR A 52 6.88 1.31 10.29
N ARG A 53 6.94 0.18 11.03
CA ARG A 53 8.02 -0.07 12.00
C ARG A 53 9.42 -0.11 11.40
N ARG A 54 9.55 -0.43 10.11
CA ARG A 54 10.85 -0.54 9.41
C ARG A 54 11.35 0.77 8.80
N GLY A 55 10.46 1.69 8.41
CA GLY A 55 10.87 2.90 7.68
C GLY A 55 9.87 4.05 7.77
N GLY A 56 9.05 4.07 8.82
CA GLY A 56 8.08 5.13 9.08
C GLY A 56 7.05 5.30 7.98
N PHE A 57 6.52 6.52 7.85
CA PHE A 57 5.54 6.86 6.83
C PHE A 57 6.10 6.78 5.40
N GLY A 58 7.41 6.96 5.22
CA GLY A 58 8.07 6.82 3.92
C GLY A 58 7.96 5.41 3.35
N ALA A 59 7.98 4.38 4.20
CA ALA A 59 7.84 2.98 3.78
C ALA A 59 6.39 2.58 3.41
N LEU A 60 5.39 3.42 3.70
CA LEU A 60 4.00 3.19 3.34
C LEU A 60 3.65 3.71 1.94
N LYS A 61 4.45 4.67 1.43
CA LYS A 61 4.32 5.18 0.06
C LYS A 61 4.51 4.06 -0.94
N ALA A 62 3.72 4.10 -2.00
CA ALA A 62 3.88 3.17 -3.10
C ALA A 62 5.17 3.52 -3.84
N LYS A 63 6.03 2.53 -4.02
CA LYS A 63 7.19 2.66 -4.89
C LYS A 63 6.72 2.44 -6.32
N SER A 64 7.11 3.33 -7.23
CA SER A 64 6.98 3.07 -8.66
C SER A 64 7.72 1.77 -8.97
N LEU A 65 6.99 0.76 -9.46
CA LEU A 65 7.57 -0.46 -9.95
C LEU A 65 8.09 -0.17 -11.35
N PHE A 66 9.35 0.24 -11.45
CA PHE A 66 10.02 0.26 -12.75
C PHE A 66 10.13 -1.18 -13.23
N GLY A 67 9.53 -1.47 -14.38
CA GLY A 67 9.64 -2.78 -15.02
C GLY A 67 11.10 -3.11 -15.35
N ARG A 68 11.32 -4.35 -15.82
CA ARG A 68 12.63 -4.73 -16.36
C ARG A 68 13.04 -3.70 -17.43
N PRO A 69 14.27 -3.17 -17.40
CA PRO A 69 14.73 -2.25 -18.42
C PRO A 69 14.56 -2.90 -19.82
N PRO A 70 14.08 -2.15 -20.82
CA PRO A 70 13.88 -2.67 -22.17
C PRO A 70 15.20 -3.15 -22.76
N LYS A 71 15.17 -4.27 -23.50
CA LYS A 71 16.37 -4.89 -24.10
C LYS A 71 16.92 -4.12 -25.29
N LEU A 72 16.08 -3.31 -25.94
CA LEU A 72 16.46 -2.48 -27.08
C LEU A 72 16.48 -1.04 -26.60
N ASP A 73 17.61 -0.39 -26.77
CA ASP A 73 17.75 1.04 -26.67
C ASP A 73 17.34 1.69 -28.00
N GLY A 74 16.90 2.96 -27.96
CA GLY A 74 16.43 3.67 -29.17
C GLY A 74 17.47 3.81 -30.28
N ARG A 75 18.75 3.49 -30.01
CA ARG A 75 19.83 3.40 -31.03
C ARG A 75 19.77 2.12 -31.86
N ALA A 76 19.25 1.02 -31.31
CA ALA A 76 19.09 -0.25 -32.03
C ALA A 76 17.88 -0.27 -32.99
N LEU A 77 17.03 0.77 -32.93
CA LEU A 77 15.84 0.96 -33.77
C LEU A 77 16.06 1.90 -34.96
N LYS A 78 17.30 2.33 -35.21
CA LYS A 78 17.67 3.17 -36.35
C LYS A 78 18.32 2.33 -37.44
#